data_AF-H5WLU6-F1
#
_entry.id   AF-H5WLU6-F1
#
_cell.length_a   1.000
_cell.length_b   1.000
_cell.length_c   1.000
_cell.angle_alpha   90.00
_cell.angle_beta   90.00
_cell.angle_gamma   90.00
#
_symmetry.space_group_name_H-M   'P 1'
#
loop_
_entity.id
_entity.type
_entity.pdbx_description
1 polymer ?
#
loop_
_entity_poly.entity_id
_entity_poly.type
_entity_poly.pdbx_seq_one_letter_code
_entity_poly.pdbx_strand_id
1 'polypeptide(L)'
;MNHPFRALRPWVGAGLALLLAACATAPQRQGALPVMQVADLANARRCMDNLLQDQGVREIGLQVDPNAGASPMMVAVLSDLAPRSRALRVVASETTPTYVLRAQDAAPPPNETGPMTLDLALLNPRDLSVQPGLASHVQAAWVDGGPGQGGLLQWHQAGLAYRVPAGPGDARPQAQRALAELATMQLVGRATRLPYWRCWGASTAQPQIAAEVQDWYDGLAARPADLIAHFQQQLRLRQVYAGPVDGAVNLDFKSAVQATRERLGLAREAKLSLDFYQALLASDIPPRSQASAPAAAPAPVATPEPLPTAPRPPGAPMADALGLRIAPLGEQQRFARGEAVQLRVQPSRDAHVWCFHQDEHRKIRRFFPNRFQTNDKVASGEGLQLPGRMGFEIAMNQQGVPETVACFATERDITAQLPRGVAGEDFVPLALASLDQVRSAFVKAAGPTLGQDTLQIRPR
;
A
#
# COMPACT_ATOMS: atom_id res chain seq x y z
N MET A 1 -18.17 -108.39 7.48
CA MET A 1 -17.80 -109.56 6.64
C MET A 1 -17.82 -109.13 5.18
N ASN A 2 -16.65 -109.20 4.54
CA ASN A 2 -16.35 -109.34 3.09
C ASN A 2 -17.02 -108.44 2.03
N HIS A 3 -16.23 -107.46 1.54
CA HIS A 3 -15.81 -107.13 0.15
C HIS A 3 -16.52 -107.80 -1.07
N PRO A 4 -16.54 -107.18 -2.30
CA PRO A 4 -15.40 -106.49 -2.91
C PRO A 4 -15.62 -105.31 -3.90
N PHE A 5 -14.47 -104.75 -4.26
CA PHE A 5 -14.01 -103.86 -5.33
C PHE A 5 -14.70 -103.84 -6.73
N ARG A 6 -14.55 -102.64 -7.35
CA ARG A 6 -14.20 -102.30 -8.76
C ARG A 6 -15.27 -102.26 -9.86
N ALA A 7 -15.46 -101.07 -10.43
CA ALA A 7 -15.35 -100.83 -11.88
C ALA A 7 -15.04 -99.35 -12.18
N LEU A 8 -14.13 -99.13 -13.15
CA LEU A 8 -13.53 -97.87 -13.61
C LEU A 8 -14.35 -97.16 -14.71
N ARG A 9 -14.15 -95.83 -14.83
CA ARG A 9 -13.83 -95.00 -16.03
C ARG A 9 -14.65 -93.68 -16.08
N PRO A 10 -14.20 -92.64 -16.82
CA PRO A 10 -12.85 -92.08 -16.93
C PRO A 10 -12.85 -90.55 -16.77
N TRP A 11 -11.64 -89.99 -16.69
CA TRP A 11 -11.35 -88.56 -16.77
C TRP A 11 -11.79 -87.92 -18.10
N VAL A 12 -12.49 -86.79 -17.98
CA VAL A 12 -12.54 -85.65 -18.92
C VAL A 12 -12.50 -84.45 -17.97
N GLY A 13 -11.56 -83.52 -18.01
CA GLY A 13 -10.97 -82.86 -19.17
C GLY A 13 -11.21 -81.37 -18.94
N ALA A 14 -10.14 -80.64 -18.74
CA ALA A 14 -10.09 -79.26 -18.26
C ALA A 14 -10.86 -78.26 -19.14
N GLY A 15 -11.46 -77.26 -18.48
CA GLY A 15 -12.12 -76.12 -19.13
C GLY A 15 -12.70 -75.13 -18.13
N LEU A 16 -11.94 -74.76 -17.08
CA LEU A 16 -12.34 -73.68 -16.17
C LEU A 16 -11.96 -72.35 -16.83
N ALA A 17 -12.93 -71.68 -17.42
CA ALA A 17 -12.78 -70.30 -17.87
C ALA A 17 -12.55 -69.39 -16.65
N LEU A 18 -11.31 -68.93 -16.49
CA LEU A 18 -10.97 -67.83 -15.59
C LEU A 18 -11.64 -66.55 -16.12
N LEU A 19 -12.77 -66.18 -15.51
CA LEU A 19 -13.27 -64.80 -15.56
C LEU A 19 -12.32 -63.94 -14.72
N LEU A 20 -11.35 -63.32 -15.40
CA LEU A 20 -10.62 -62.16 -14.87
C LEU A 20 -11.64 -61.03 -14.70
N ALA A 21 -12.21 -60.93 -13.50
CA ALA A 21 -12.90 -59.74 -13.05
C ALA A 21 -11.86 -58.62 -12.93
N ALA A 22 -11.66 -57.87 -14.02
CA ALA A 22 -10.99 -56.59 -13.96
C ALA A 22 -11.83 -55.68 -13.05
N CYS A 23 -11.35 -55.45 -11.83
CA CYS A 23 -11.79 -54.32 -11.03
C CYS A 23 -11.36 -53.04 -11.76
N ALA A 24 -12.18 -52.61 -12.73
CA ALA A 24 -12.17 -51.26 -13.22
C ALA A 24 -12.64 -50.38 -12.04
N THR A 25 -11.69 -49.87 -11.27
CA THR A 25 -11.92 -48.71 -10.41
C THR A 25 -12.41 -47.60 -11.33
N ALA A 26 -13.73 -47.38 -11.30
CA ALA A 26 -14.33 -46.24 -11.97
C ALA A 26 -13.56 -44.98 -11.52
N PRO A 27 -13.15 -44.08 -12.44
CA PRO A 27 -12.52 -42.85 -12.04
C PRO A 27 -13.52 -42.14 -11.15
N GLN A 28 -13.12 -41.98 -9.89
CA GLN A 28 -13.85 -41.21 -8.90
C GLN A 28 -14.08 -39.84 -9.54
N ARG A 29 -15.32 -39.54 -9.95
CA ARG A 29 -15.70 -38.21 -10.40
C ARG A 29 -15.31 -37.30 -9.26
N GLN A 30 -14.20 -36.57 -9.42
CA GLN A 30 -13.87 -35.46 -8.56
C GLN A 30 -15.13 -34.62 -8.51
N GLY A 31 -15.76 -34.57 -7.34
CA GLY A 31 -16.97 -33.77 -7.15
C GLY A 31 -16.66 -32.40 -7.71
N ALA A 32 -17.43 -31.96 -8.70
CA ALA A 32 -17.25 -30.65 -9.30
C ALA A 32 -17.17 -29.66 -8.14
N LEU A 33 -16.01 -29.01 -7.99
CA LEU A 33 -15.88 -27.90 -7.07
C LEU A 33 -17.07 -26.98 -7.34
N PRO A 34 -17.76 -26.48 -6.30
CA PRO A 34 -18.89 -25.59 -6.50
C PRO A 34 -18.38 -24.42 -7.34
N VAL A 35 -18.73 -24.42 -8.63
CA VAL A 35 -18.34 -23.38 -9.56
C VAL A 35 -19.06 -22.14 -9.07
N MET A 36 -18.35 -21.23 -8.40
CA MET A 36 -18.90 -19.91 -8.14
C MET A 36 -19.21 -19.30 -9.49
N GLN A 37 -20.50 -19.19 -9.81
CA GLN A 37 -20.93 -18.67 -11.10
C GLN A 37 -20.51 -17.22 -11.23
N VAL A 38 -19.66 -16.99 -12.24
CA VAL A 38 -19.35 -15.72 -12.89
C VAL A 38 -18.84 -14.66 -11.93
N ALA A 39 -17.52 -14.64 -11.75
CA ALA A 39 -16.84 -13.41 -11.37
C ALA A 39 -17.19 -12.34 -12.43
N ASP A 40 -18.09 -11.41 -12.13
CA ASP A 40 -18.18 -10.19 -12.93
C ASP A 40 -16.83 -9.49 -12.79
N LEU A 41 -15.96 -9.66 -13.78
CA LEU A 41 -14.62 -9.08 -13.76
C LEU A 41 -14.70 -7.55 -13.64
N ALA A 42 -15.79 -6.91 -14.09
CA ALA A 42 -15.98 -5.49 -13.83
C ALA A 42 -16.17 -5.18 -12.34
N ASN A 43 -16.92 -6.00 -11.60
CA ASN A 43 -16.98 -5.91 -10.13
C ASN A 43 -15.63 -6.20 -9.49
N ALA A 44 -14.91 -7.22 -9.97
CA ALA A 44 -13.61 -7.59 -9.43
C ALA A 44 -12.57 -6.47 -9.64
N ARG A 45 -12.53 -5.85 -10.83
CA ARG A 45 -11.71 -4.67 -11.15
C ARG A 45 -12.08 -3.47 -10.28
N ARG A 46 -13.38 -3.17 -10.11
CA ARG A 46 -13.85 -2.11 -9.20
C ARG A 46 -13.39 -2.34 -7.76
N CYS A 47 -13.50 -3.58 -7.29
CA CYS A 47 -13.02 -3.97 -5.96
C CYS A 47 -11.50 -3.75 -5.84
N MET A 48 -10.71 -4.16 -6.85
CA MET A 48 -9.26 -3.98 -6.82
C MET A 48 -8.86 -2.51 -6.84
N ASP A 49 -9.52 -1.67 -7.66
CA ASP A 49 -9.28 -0.23 -7.71
C ASP A 49 -9.58 0.43 -6.35
N ASN A 50 -10.65 0.00 -5.67
CA ASN A 50 -10.95 0.45 -4.30
C ASN A 50 -9.88 -0.02 -3.31
N LEU A 51 -9.43 -1.29 -3.36
CA LEU A 51 -8.36 -1.79 -2.49
C LEU A 51 -7.08 -0.97 -2.67
N LEU A 52 -6.69 -0.65 -3.90
CA LEU A 52 -5.54 0.19 -4.21
C LEU A 52 -5.70 1.59 -3.61
N GLN A 53 -6.88 2.19 -3.76
CA GLN A 53 -7.20 3.51 -3.22
C GLN A 53 -7.18 3.53 -1.68
N ASP A 54 -7.86 2.59 -1.03
CA ASP A 54 -8.04 2.52 0.42
C ASP A 54 -6.73 2.21 1.13
N GLN A 55 -5.85 1.47 0.47
CA GLN A 55 -4.52 1.14 0.99
C GLN A 55 -3.46 2.17 0.59
N GLY A 56 -3.87 3.28 -0.04
CA GLY A 56 -3.01 4.41 -0.36
C GLY A 56 -1.95 4.11 -1.42
N VAL A 57 -2.11 3.06 -2.23
CA VAL A 57 -1.19 2.72 -3.31
C VAL A 57 -1.33 3.75 -4.42
N ARG A 58 -0.22 4.39 -4.84
CA ARG A 58 -0.20 5.41 -5.88
C ARG A 58 1.05 5.29 -6.76
N GLU A 59 0.90 5.64 -8.03
CA GLU A 59 2.00 5.88 -8.98
C GLU A 59 3.00 4.74 -9.21
N ILE A 60 2.52 3.49 -9.32
CA ILE A 60 3.34 2.39 -9.83
C ILE A 60 3.50 2.58 -11.35
N GLY A 61 4.67 3.07 -11.76
CA GLY A 61 5.03 3.24 -13.16
C GLY A 61 5.40 1.90 -13.79
N LEU A 62 4.62 1.45 -14.78
CA LEU A 62 4.83 0.19 -15.47
C LEU A 62 5.16 0.45 -16.94
N GLN A 63 6.25 -0.11 -17.42
CA GLN A 63 6.53 -0.18 -18.86
C GLN A 63 6.25 -1.60 -19.33
N VAL A 64 5.39 -1.78 -20.32
CA VAL A 64 5.16 -3.10 -20.91
C VAL A 64 6.29 -3.42 -21.88
N ASP A 65 6.92 -4.59 -21.73
CA ASP A 65 7.98 -5.08 -22.63
C ASP A 65 7.42 -5.19 -24.06
N PRO A 66 7.87 -4.36 -25.02
CA PRO A 66 7.28 -4.32 -26.35
C PRO A 66 7.50 -5.62 -27.15
N ASN A 67 8.43 -6.47 -26.72
CA ASN A 67 8.68 -7.75 -27.36
C ASN A 67 7.76 -8.87 -26.84
N ALA A 68 6.90 -8.57 -25.85
CA ALA A 68 5.90 -9.51 -25.37
C ALA A 68 4.74 -9.64 -26.36
N GLY A 69 4.31 -10.88 -26.66
CA GLY A 69 3.21 -11.16 -27.58
C GLY A 69 1.86 -10.53 -27.18
N ALA A 70 1.67 -10.27 -25.89
CA ALA A 70 0.45 -9.71 -25.33
C ALA A 70 0.49 -8.18 -25.10
N SER A 71 1.52 -7.46 -25.59
CA SER A 71 1.78 -6.05 -25.25
C SER A 71 0.58 -5.10 -25.34
N PRO A 72 -0.13 -4.96 -26.48
CA PRO A 72 -1.24 -4.00 -26.59
C PRO A 72 -2.42 -4.36 -25.69
N MET A 73 -2.69 -5.66 -25.50
CA MET A 73 -3.70 -6.13 -24.56
C MET A 73 -3.33 -5.77 -23.12
N MET A 74 -2.06 -5.98 -22.72
CA MET A 74 -1.60 -5.69 -21.35
C MET A 74 -1.66 -4.19 -21.03
N VAL A 75 -1.33 -3.32 -21.98
CA VAL A 75 -1.49 -1.86 -21.81
C VAL A 75 -2.95 -1.51 -21.50
N ALA A 76 -3.90 -2.09 -22.23
CA ALA A 76 -5.32 -1.87 -21.99
C ALA A 76 -5.78 -2.43 -20.63
N VAL A 77 -5.39 -3.66 -20.30
CA VAL A 77 -5.74 -4.30 -19.02
C VAL A 77 -5.21 -3.51 -17.82
N LEU A 78 -3.97 -3.03 -17.87
CA LEU A 78 -3.38 -2.19 -16.82
C LEU A 78 -4.13 -0.87 -16.65
N SER A 79 -4.51 -0.25 -17.77
CA SER A 79 -5.23 1.04 -17.76
C SER A 79 -6.64 0.90 -17.18
N ASP A 80 -7.31 -0.21 -17.47
CA ASP A 80 -8.67 -0.50 -16.98
C ASP A 80 -8.72 -0.96 -15.51
N LEU A 81 -7.59 -1.39 -14.95
CA LEU A 81 -7.54 -1.93 -13.59
C LEU A 81 -7.57 -0.86 -12.50
N ALA A 82 -7.01 0.32 -12.76
CA ALA A 82 -6.86 1.38 -11.77
C ALA A 82 -7.37 2.77 -12.22
N PRO A 83 -8.56 2.90 -12.84
CA PRO A 83 -9.01 4.17 -13.42
C PRO A 83 -9.27 5.26 -12.37
N ARG A 84 -9.74 4.92 -11.16
CA ARG A 84 -10.07 5.90 -10.10
C ARG A 84 -8.90 6.14 -9.17
N SER A 85 -8.23 5.09 -8.71
CA SER A 85 -7.08 5.21 -7.80
C SER A 85 -5.87 5.84 -8.50
N ARG A 86 -5.75 5.67 -9.82
CA ARG A 86 -4.55 6.00 -10.60
C ARG A 86 -3.29 5.35 -10.01
N ALA A 87 -3.47 4.20 -9.35
CA ALA A 87 -2.39 3.49 -8.70
C ALA A 87 -1.39 2.89 -9.70
N LEU A 88 -1.87 2.54 -10.89
CA LEU A 88 -1.06 2.00 -11.97
C LEU A 88 -0.98 3.02 -13.10
N ARG A 89 0.23 3.30 -13.57
CA ARG A 89 0.45 4.17 -14.73
C ARG A 89 1.30 3.43 -15.75
N VAL A 90 0.75 3.20 -16.93
CA VAL A 90 1.57 2.75 -18.06
C VAL A 90 2.40 3.94 -18.52
N VAL A 91 3.72 3.77 -18.55
CA VAL A 91 4.66 4.84 -18.91
C VAL A 91 5.34 4.54 -20.25
N ALA A 92 5.69 5.61 -20.96
CA ALA A 92 6.41 5.51 -22.22
C ALA A 92 7.86 5.05 -22.00
N SER A 93 8.48 4.48 -23.03
CA SER A 93 9.86 3.98 -22.96
C SER A 93 10.93 5.04 -22.63
N GLU A 94 10.59 6.33 -22.75
CA GLU A 94 11.50 7.45 -22.48
C GLU A 94 11.53 7.87 -21.01
N THR A 95 10.60 7.38 -20.21
CA THR A 95 10.52 7.64 -18.76
C THR A 95 10.98 6.43 -17.98
N THR A 96 11.74 6.61 -16.91
CA THR A 96 12.17 5.50 -16.05
C THR A 96 10.96 4.89 -15.32
N PRO A 97 10.55 3.65 -15.61
CA PRO A 97 9.44 3.02 -14.91
C PRO A 97 9.88 2.52 -13.52
N THR A 98 8.90 2.23 -12.66
CA THR A 98 9.13 1.48 -11.42
C THR A 98 9.47 0.03 -11.75
N TYR A 99 8.74 -0.58 -12.68
CA TYR A 99 8.97 -1.95 -13.15
C TYR A 99 8.74 -2.06 -14.65
N VAL A 100 9.42 -3.03 -15.27
CA VAL A 100 9.10 -3.48 -16.63
C VAL A 100 8.22 -4.73 -16.51
N LEU A 101 7.04 -4.74 -17.13
CA LEU A 101 6.14 -5.89 -17.15
C LEU A 101 6.43 -6.74 -18.39
N ARG A 102 6.79 -8.00 -18.17
CA ARG A 102 6.87 -9.02 -19.23
C ARG A 102 5.65 -9.94 -19.15
N ALA A 103 5.06 -10.22 -20.30
CA ALA A 103 3.93 -11.14 -20.45
C ALA A 103 4.25 -12.23 -21.47
N GLN A 104 3.94 -13.48 -21.15
CA GLN A 104 4.05 -14.62 -22.05
C GLN A 104 2.77 -15.44 -21.94
N ASP A 105 2.00 -15.51 -23.02
CA ASP A 105 0.77 -16.31 -23.08
C ASP A 105 0.96 -17.60 -23.87
N ALA A 106 0.24 -18.64 -23.47
CA ALA A 106 0.03 -19.82 -24.29
C ALA A 106 -1.44 -20.18 -24.28
N ALA A 107 -1.97 -20.53 -25.44
CA ALA A 107 -3.36 -20.93 -25.61
C ALA A 107 -3.43 -22.13 -26.55
N PRO A 108 -4.53 -22.92 -26.53
CA PRO A 108 -4.69 -24.02 -27.47
C PRO A 108 -4.72 -23.53 -28.95
N PRO A 109 -4.83 -24.41 -29.93
CA PRO A 109 -5.20 -24.04 -31.29
C PRO A 109 -6.59 -23.35 -31.37
N PRO A 110 -6.87 -22.55 -32.42
CA PRO A 110 -8.19 -21.97 -32.68
C PRO A 110 -9.29 -23.04 -32.65
N ASN A 111 -10.47 -22.73 -32.09
CA ASN A 111 -11.64 -23.62 -31.96
C ASN A 111 -11.42 -24.92 -31.14
N GLU A 112 -10.32 -25.02 -30.39
CA GLU A 112 -10.07 -26.15 -29.49
C GLU A 112 -10.23 -25.76 -28.01
N THR A 113 -10.79 -26.67 -27.22
CA THR A 113 -10.78 -26.62 -25.77
C THR A 113 -9.42 -27.03 -25.22
N GLY A 114 -8.91 -26.35 -24.20
CA GLY A 114 -7.61 -26.71 -23.64
C GLY A 114 -7.09 -25.71 -22.62
N PRO A 115 -5.86 -25.93 -22.10
CA PRO A 115 -5.27 -25.04 -21.12
C PRO A 115 -4.83 -23.71 -21.76
N MET A 116 -5.26 -22.60 -21.18
CA MET A 116 -4.70 -21.28 -21.42
C MET A 116 -3.82 -20.89 -20.23
N THR A 117 -2.63 -20.36 -20.50
CA THR A 117 -1.69 -19.88 -19.49
C THR A 117 -1.25 -18.46 -19.81
N LEU A 118 -1.00 -17.70 -18.75
CA LEU A 118 -0.36 -16.39 -18.85
C LEU A 118 0.66 -16.25 -17.72
N ASP A 119 1.91 -16.07 -18.12
CA ASP A 119 3.02 -15.74 -17.24
C ASP A 119 3.25 -14.24 -17.25
N LEU A 120 3.17 -13.62 -16.08
CA LEU A 120 3.50 -12.22 -15.86
C LEU A 120 4.69 -12.11 -14.90
N ALA A 121 5.64 -11.23 -15.22
CA ALA A 121 6.75 -10.93 -14.33
C ALA A 121 7.04 -9.42 -14.30
N LEU A 122 7.25 -8.88 -13.10
CA LEU A 122 7.80 -7.55 -12.93
C LEU A 122 9.33 -7.63 -12.87
N LEU A 123 9.98 -6.88 -13.75
CA LEU A 123 11.42 -6.84 -13.89
C LEU A 123 11.96 -5.52 -13.35
N ASN A 124 13.19 -5.56 -12.83
CA ASN A 124 13.94 -4.37 -12.50
C ASN A 124 14.26 -3.57 -13.78
N PRO A 125 13.98 -2.26 -13.83
CA PRO A 125 14.21 -1.44 -15.02
C PRO A 125 15.69 -1.28 -15.39
N ARG A 126 16.63 -1.56 -14.47
CA ARG A 126 18.07 -1.37 -14.70
C ARG A 126 18.74 -2.57 -15.35
N ASP A 127 18.42 -3.78 -14.88
CA ASP A 127 19.10 -5.02 -15.28
C ASP A 127 18.15 -6.08 -15.85
N LEU A 128 16.84 -5.78 -15.93
CA LEU A 128 15.78 -6.66 -16.42
C LEU A 128 15.66 -7.99 -15.65
N SER A 129 16.24 -8.07 -14.45
CA SER A 129 16.08 -9.22 -13.55
C SER A 129 14.66 -9.31 -13.02
N VAL A 130 14.15 -10.54 -12.85
CA VAL A 130 12.83 -10.77 -12.23
C VAL A 130 12.88 -10.36 -10.77
N GLN A 131 11.94 -9.51 -10.35
CA GLN A 131 11.80 -9.13 -8.95
C GLN A 131 11.32 -10.33 -8.13
N PRO A 132 12.02 -10.70 -7.04
CA PRO A 132 11.65 -11.84 -6.20
C PRO A 132 10.19 -11.74 -5.72
N GLY A 133 9.43 -12.83 -5.90
CA GLY A 133 8.02 -12.89 -5.52
C GLY A 133 7.05 -12.14 -6.43
N LEU A 134 7.54 -11.44 -7.47
CA LEU A 134 6.71 -10.67 -8.42
C LEU A 134 6.63 -11.34 -9.80
N ALA A 135 6.60 -12.66 -9.80
CA ALA A 135 6.20 -13.49 -10.94
C ALA A 135 4.87 -14.18 -10.61
N SER A 136 3.99 -14.24 -11.60
CA SER A 136 2.67 -14.87 -11.52
C SER A 136 2.50 -15.78 -12.73
N HIS A 137 2.10 -17.01 -12.48
CA HIS A 137 1.69 -17.98 -13.48
C HIS A 137 0.21 -18.25 -13.26
N VAL A 138 -0.63 -17.89 -14.24
CA VAL A 138 -2.06 -18.17 -14.18
C VAL A 138 -2.43 -19.17 -15.26
N GLN A 139 -3.05 -20.28 -14.85
CA GLN A 139 -3.55 -21.31 -15.74
C GLN A 139 -5.08 -21.43 -15.59
N ALA A 140 -5.78 -21.47 -16.71
CA ALA A 140 -7.21 -21.74 -16.76
C ALA A 140 -7.53 -22.74 -17.87
N ALA A 141 -8.58 -23.54 -17.68
CA ALA A 141 -9.10 -24.39 -18.74
C ALA A 141 -10.15 -23.62 -19.56
N TRP A 142 -9.94 -23.54 -20.87
CA TRP A 142 -10.88 -22.96 -21.82
C TRP A 142 -11.80 -24.04 -22.38
N VAL A 143 -13.09 -23.82 -22.25
CA VAL A 143 -14.15 -24.60 -22.87
C VAL A 143 -14.90 -23.69 -23.85
N ASP A 144 -14.68 -23.93 -25.14
CA ASP A 144 -15.38 -23.22 -26.20
C ASP A 144 -16.86 -23.60 -26.21
N GLY A 145 -17.75 -22.60 -26.27
CA GLY A 145 -19.18 -22.81 -26.44
C GLY A 145 -19.58 -23.03 -27.90
N GLY A 146 -18.66 -22.79 -28.83
CA GLY A 146 -18.89 -22.84 -30.26
C GLY A 146 -19.35 -21.49 -30.84
N PRO A 147 -19.57 -21.44 -32.17
CA PRO A 147 -19.80 -20.19 -32.89
C PRO A 147 -20.96 -19.37 -32.31
N GLY A 148 -20.67 -18.14 -31.89
CA GLY A 148 -21.66 -17.20 -31.35
C GLY A 148 -22.23 -17.56 -29.97
N GLN A 149 -21.72 -18.60 -29.30
CA GLN A 149 -22.22 -19.05 -28.00
C GLN A 149 -21.34 -18.61 -26.81
N GLY A 150 -20.18 -18.01 -27.08
CA GLY A 150 -19.24 -17.61 -26.03
C GLY A 150 -18.40 -18.80 -25.56
N GLY A 151 -18.13 -18.87 -24.26
CA GLY A 151 -17.42 -20.01 -23.67
C GLY A 151 -17.25 -19.91 -22.16
N LEU A 152 -16.43 -20.79 -21.60
CA LEU A 152 -16.18 -20.88 -20.17
C LEU A 152 -14.67 -20.96 -19.90
N LEU A 153 -14.17 -20.07 -19.05
CA LEU A 153 -12.81 -20.06 -18.56
C LEU A 153 -12.82 -20.56 -17.10
N GLN A 154 -12.23 -21.72 -16.83
CA GLN A 154 -12.22 -22.35 -15.51
C GLN A 154 -10.85 -22.20 -14.84
N TRP A 155 -10.79 -21.37 -13.82
CA TRP A 155 -9.58 -21.13 -13.05
C TRP A 155 -9.55 -22.00 -11.79
N HIS A 156 -8.68 -23.01 -11.82
CA HIS A 156 -8.64 -24.06 -10.80
C HIS A 156 -8.08 -23.57 -9.46
N GLN A 157 -7.13 -22.63 -9.48
CA GLN A 157 -6.44 -22.12 -8.27
C GLN A 157 -7.40 -21.48 -7.26
N ALA A 158 -8.47 -20.85 -7.74
CA ALA A 158 -9.46 -20.17 -6.92
C ALA A 158 -10.82 -20.90 -6.87
N GLY A 159 -10.96 -22.06 -7.53
CA GLY A 159 -12.25 -22.74 -7.70
C GLY A 159 -13.28 -21.91 -8.46
N LEU A 160 -12.83 -20.99 -9.30
CA LEU A 160 -13.67 -20.02 -10.02
C LEU A 160 -13.89 -20.47 -11.46
N ALA A 161 -15.07 -20.20 -12.00
CA ALA A 161 -15.24 -20.18 -13.45
C ALA A 161 -15.84 -18.85 -13.89
N TYR A 162 -15.25 -18.30 -14.95
CA TYR A 162 -15.70 -17.11 -15.61
C TYR A 162 -16.41 -17.49 -16.92
N ARG A 163 -17.66 -17.08 -17.06
CA ARG A 163 -18.41 -17.28 -18.31
C ARG A 163 -18.06 -16.12 -19.25
N VAL A 164 -17.49 -16.46 -20.40
CA VAL A 164 -17.25 -15.50 -21.47
C VAL A 164 -18.57 -15.31 -22.22
N PRO A 165 -19.09 -14.07 -22.33
CA PRO A 165 -20.39 -13.83 -22.94
C PRO A 165 -20.40 -14.20 -24.42
N ALA A 166 -21.57 -14.62 -24.89
CA ALA A 166 -21.86 -14.78 -26.31
C ALA A 166 -21.80 -13.41 -27.01
N GLY A 167 -21.27 -13.36 -28.22
CA GLY A 167 -21.18 -12.14 -29.02
C GLY A 167 -20.81 -12.43 -30.47
N PRO A 168 -20.87 -11.41 -31.34
CA PRO A 168 -20.40 -11.55 -32.71
C PRO A 168 -18.88 -11.74 -32.71
N GLY A 169 -18.40 -12.85 -33.30
CA GLY A 169 -16.98 -13.15 -33.45
C GLY A 169 -16.46 -14.23 -32.50
N ASP A 170 -15.12 -14.37 -32.47
CA ASP A 170 -14.43 -15.36 -31.63
C ASP A 170 -14.47 -14.93 -30.14
N ALA A 171 -14.89 -15.84 -29.26
CA ALA A 171 -14.92 -15.62 -27.81
C ALA A 171 -13.52 -15.72 -27.17
N ARG A 172 -12.54 -16.28 -27.89
CA ARG A 172 -11.19 -16.55 -27.39
C ARG A 172 -10.39 -15.29 -27.02
N PRO A 173 -10.38 -14.19 -27.80
CA PRO A 173 -9.70 -12.96 -27.37
C PRO A 173 -10.30 -12.38 -26.08
N GLN A 174 -11.62 -12.57 -25.87
CA GLN A 174 -12.28 -12.16 -24.63
C GLN A 174 -11.86 -13.06 -23.46
N ALA A 175 -11.69 -14.37 -23.68
CA ALA A 175 -11.12 -15.29 -22.71
C ALA A 175 -9.67 -14.93 -22.34
N GLN A 176 -8.82 -14.62 -23.32
CA GLN A 176 -7.43 -14.20 -23.09
C GLN A 176 -7.37 -12.90 -22.30
N ARG A 177 -8.22 -11.92 -22.63
CA ARG A 177 -8.33 -10.68 -21.85
C ARG A 177 -8.78 -10.96 -20.41
N ALA A 178 -9.77 -11.82 -20.21
CA ALA A 178 -10.22 -12.21 -18.87
C ALA A 178 -9.09 -12.87 -18.06
N LEU A 179 -8.32 -13.77 -18.67
CA LEU A 179 -7.13 -14.36 -18.05
C LEU A 179 -6.08 -13.30 -17.69
N ALA A 180 -5.84 -12.33 -18.59
CA ALA A 180 -4.93 -11.23 -18.36
C ALA A 180 -5.35 -10.30 -17.22
N GLU A 181 -6.65 -10.00 -17.09
CA GLU A 181 -7.17 -9.22 -15.97
C GLU A 181 -6.96 -9.94 -14.64
N LEU A 182 -7.25 -11.24 -14.57
CA LEU A 182 -7.02 -12.06 -13.37
C LEU A 182 -5.55 -12.10 -12.97
N ALA A 183 -4.66 -12.37 -13.94
CA ALA A 183 -3.22 -12.40 -13.70
C ALA A 183 -2.68 -11.04 -13.24
N THR A 184 -3.15 -9.96 -13.85
CA THR A 184 -2.73 -8.60 -13.47
C THR A 184 -3.20 -8.26 -12.06
N MET A 185 -4.44 -8.59 -11.70
CA MET A 185 -4.95 -8.39 -10.34
C MET A 185 -4.11 -9.14 -9.30
N GLN A 186 -3.78 -10.42 -9.56
CA GLN A 186 -2.91 -11.21 -8.69
C GLN A 186 -1.51 -10.61 -8.58
N LEU A 187 -0.89 -10.24 -9.70
CA LEU A 187 0.45 -9.67 -9.72
C LEU A 187 0.51 -8.36 -8.93
N VAL A 188 -0.42 -7.45 -9.18
CA VAL A 188 -0.50 -6.16 -8.48
C VAL A 188 -0.79 -6.41 -7.00
N GLY A 189 -1.71 -7.31 -6.68
CA GLY A 189 -2.02 -7.71 -5.31
C GLY A 189 -0.80 -8.23 -4.56
N ARG A 190 0.01 -9.11 -5.17
CA ARG A 190 1.29 -9.57 -4.62
C ARG A 190 2.30 -8.46 -4.43
N ALA A 191 2.48 -7.61 -5.45
CA ALA A 191 3.42 -6.49 -5.40
C ALA A 191 3.10 -5.50 -4.27
N THR A 192 1.82 -5.35 -3.96
CA THR A 192 1.31 -4.39 -2.97
C THR A 192 0.92 -5.04 -1.64
N ARG A 193 0.99 -6.39 -1.54
CA ARG A 193 0.46 -7.20 -0.42
C ARG A 193 -1.00 -6.90 -0.09
N LEU A 194 -1.81 -6.67 -1.14
CA LEU A 194 -3.24 -6.45 -1.03
C LEU A 194 -4.00 -7.77 -1.12
N PRO A 195 -5.09 -7.94 -0.35
CA PRO A 195 -5.89 -9.17 -0.34
C PRO A 195 -6.80 -9.25 -1.59
N TYR A 196 -6.20 -9.30 -2.77
CA TYR A 196 -6.89 -9.27 -4.08
C TYR A 196 -7.91 -10.41 -4.24
N TRP A 197 -7.71 -11.54 -3.57
CA TRP A 197 -8.62 -12.68 -3.57
C TRP A 197 -10.02 -12.36 -3.02
N ARG A 198 -10.14 -11.30 -2.20
CA ARG A 198 -11.44 -10.83 -1.70
C ARG A 198 -12.34 -10.35 -2.84
N CYS A 199 -11.77 -9.86 -3.93
CA CYS A 199 -12.51 -9.32 -5.06
C CYS A 199 -13.27 -10.38 -5.88
N TRP A 200 -13.01 -11.65 -5.64
CA TRP A 200 -13.76 -12.77 -6.23
C TRP A 200 -14.30 -13.72 -5.16
N GLY A 201 -14.45 -13.27 -3.92
CA GLY A 201 -15.09 -14.02 -2.84
C GLY A 201 -14.27 -15.19 -2.27
N ALA A 202 -12.98 -15.25 -2.56
CA ALA A 202 -12.09 -16.24 -1.95
C ALA A 202 -11.57 -15.75 -0.58
N SER A 203 -11.00 -16.66 0.20
CA SER A 203 -10.52 -16.37 1.56
C SER A 203 -9.30 -17.23 1.92
N THR A 204 -8.67 -16.89 3.04
CA THR A 204 -7.55 -17.64 3.62
C THR A 204 -7.94 -19.05 4.12
N ALA A 205 -9.21 -19.45 4.02
CA ALA A 205 -9.60 -20.85 4.23
C ALA A 205 -9.06 -21.77 3.13
N GLN A 206 -8.71 -21.23 1.96
CA GLN A 206 -8.10 -21.99 0.87
C GLN A 206 -6.59 -22.15 1.12
N PRO A 207 -6.02 -23.38 1.02
CA PRO A 207 -4.63 -23.64 1.39
C PRO A 207 -3.62 -22.80 0.60
N GLN A 208 -3.93 -22.53 -0.67
CA GLN A 208 -3.04 -21.83 -1.59
C GLN A 208 -2.95 -20.34 -1.22
N ILE A 209 -4.08 -19.73 -0.83
CA ILE A 209 -4.13 -18.35 -0.35
C ILE A 209 -3.49 -18.25 1.04
N ALA A 210 -3.73 -19.24 1.91
CA ALA A 210 -3.10 -19.29 3.24
C ALA A 210 -1.57 -19.34 3.14
N ALA A 211 -1.03 -20.16 2.23
CA ALA A 211 0.40 -20.25 1.96
C ALA A 211 0.97 -18.91 1.44
N GLU A 212 0.27 -18.25 0.50
CA GLU A 212 0.70 -16.95 -0.02
C GLU A 212 0.74 -15.87 1.08
N VAL A 213 -0.26 -15.82 1.97
CA VAL A 213 -0.28 -14.90 3.11
C VAL A 213 0.82 -15.21 4.12
N GLN A 214 1.11 -16.50 4.34
CA GLN A 214 2.20 -16.94 5.19
C GLN A 214 3.55 -16.44 4.66
N ASP A 215 3.81 -16.62 3.36
CA ASP A 215 5.05 -16.14 2.73
C ASP A 215 5.22 -14.62 2.87
N TRP A 216 4.11 -13.87 2.72
CA TRP A 216 4.13 -12.41 2.92
C TRP A 216 4.49 -12.04 4.36
N TYR A 217 3.89 -12.73 5.33
CA TYR A 217 4.14 -12.51 6.74
C TYR A 217 5.57 -12.88 7.11
N ASP A 218 6.07 -14.03 6.68
CA ASP A 218 7.43 -14.50 6.97
C ASP A 218 8.47 -13.54 6.36
N GLY A 219 8.22 -13.04 5.15
CA GLY A 219 9.05 -12.03 4.51
C GLY A 219 9.10 -10.70 5.28
N LEU A 220 7.99 -10.27 5.86
CA LEU A 220 7.95 -9.09 6.75
C LEU A 220 8.61 -9.38 8.09
N ALA A 221 8.36 -10.55 8.68
CA ALA A 221 8.85 -10.97 9.98
C ALA A 221 10.37 -11.20 9.98
N ALA A 222 10.99 -11.44 8.82
CA ALA A 222 12.44 -11.51 8.65
C ALA A 222 13.16 -10.24 9.15
N ARG A 223 12.49 -9.08 9.11
CA ARG A 223 12.99 -7.82 9.68
C ARG A 223 11.92 -7.19 10.59
N PRO A 224 12.07 -7.22 11.93
CA PRO A 224 11.04 -6.74 12.84
C PRO A 224 10.57 -5.31 12.59
N ALA A 225 11.48 -4.41 12.18
CA ALA A 225 11.15 -3.03 11.85
C ALA A 225 10.17 -2.94 10.66
N ASP A 226 10.33 -3.78 9.63
CA ASP A 226 9.43 -3.82 8.48
C ASP A 226 8.04 -4.33 8.88
N LEU A 227 7.99 -5.38 9.70
CA LEU A 227 6.73 -5.92 10.23
C LEU A 227 5.97 -4.85 11.02
N ILE A 228 6.66 -4.16 11.94
CA ILE A 228 6.07 -3.10 12.75
C ILE A 228 5.60 -1.95 11.84
N ALA A 229 6.43 -1.48 10.92
CA ALA A 229 6.09 -0.40 9.99
C ALA A 229 4.89 -0.78 9.13
N HIS A 230 4.81 -2.02 8.65
CA HIS A 230 3.67 -2.51 7.89
C HIS A 230 2.37 -2.43 8.71
N PHE A 231 2.37 -2.95 9.94
CA PHE A 231 1.19 -2.87 10.81
C PHE A 231 0.83 -1.43 11.20
N GLN A 232 1.81 -0.58 11.50
CA GLN A 232 1.60 0.84 11.77
C GLN A 232 0.89 1.53 10.59
N GLN A 233 1.38 1.31 9.36
CA GLN A 233 0.75 1.84 8.15
C GLN A 233 -0.67 1.32 7.98
N GLN A 234 -0.89 0.01 8.14
CA GLN A 234 -2.20 -0.61 7.99
C GLN A 234 -3.23 -0.10 9.02
N LEU A 235 -2.82 0.09 10.28
CA LEU A 235 -3.67 0.65 11.33
C LEU A 235 -3.91 2.16 11.16
N ARG A 236 -2.94 2.87 10.58
CA ARG A 236 -3.05 4.31 10.29
C ARG A 236 -4.01 4.60 9.15
N LEU A 237 -3.96 3.81 8.07
CA LEU A 237 -4.92 3.89 6.95
C LEU A 237 -6.35 3.65 7.43
N ARG A 238 -6.54 2.77 8.42
CA ARG A 238 -7.83 2.50 9.08
C ARG A 238 -8.18 3.50 10.19
N GLN A 239 -7.34 4.53 10.39
CA GLN A 239 -7.49 5.57 11.42
C GLN A 239 -7.62 5.02 12.85
N VAL A 240 -7.06 3.84 13.10
CA VAL A 240 -7.02 3.22 14.43
C VAL A 240 -5.77 3.66 15.21
N TYR A 241 -4.71 3.97 14.48
CA TYR A 241 -3.43 4.40 15.01
C TYR A 241 -3.02 5.73 14.37
N ALA A 242 -2.75 6.74 15.20
CA ALA A 242 -2.39 8.09 14.76
C ALA A 242 -0.89 8.39 14.88
N GLY A 243 -0.11 7.46 15.45
CA GLY A 243 1.33 7.63 15.64
C GLY A 243 2.15 7.45 14.35
N PRO A 244 3.48 7.56 14.46
CA PRO A 244 4.39 7.45 13.32
C PRO A 244 4.44 6.02 12.77
N VAL A 245 4.78 5.91 11.48
CA VAL A 245 5.13 4.66 10.80
C VAL A 245 6.65 4.61 10.70
N ASP A 246 7.30 4.27 11.81
CA ASP A 246 8.75 4.32 12.00
C ASP A 246 9.38 2.93 12.18
N GLY A 247 8.56 1.88 12.23
CA GLY A 247 9.02 0.52 12.51
C GLY A 247 9.42 0.30 13.98
N ALA A 248 9.13 1.26 14.87
CA ALA A 248 9.42 1.18 16.29
C ALA A 248 8.14 1.02 17.13
N VAL A 249 8.20 0.18 18.16
CA VAL A 249 7.05 -0.03 19.05
C VAL A 249 6.93 1.12 20.04
N ASN A 250 5.80 1.83 20.02
CA ASN A 250 5.42 2.82 21.02
C ASN A 250 4.13 2.41 21.77
N LEU A 251 3.77 3.15 22.83
CA LEU A 251 2.61 2.83 23.68
C LEU A 251 1.28 2.92 22.92
N ASP A 252 1.15 3.90 22.02
CA ASP A 252 -0.06 4.07 21.21
C ASP A 252 -0.24 2.91 20.24
N PHE A 253 0.86 2.45 19.63
CA PHE A 253 0.87 1.31 18.72
C PHE A 253 0.50 0.02 19.46
N LYS A 254 1.08 -0.25 20.64
CA LYS A 254 0.70 -1.40 21.47
C LYS A 254 -0.81 -1.39 21.79
N SER A 255 -1.32 -0.25 22.22
CA SER A 255 -2.73 -0.07 22.55
C SER A 255 -3.64 -0.27 21.33
N ALA A 256 -3.23 0.26 20.17
CA ALA A 256 -3.95 0.09 18.90
C ALA A 256 -3.99 -1.38 18.45
N VAL A 257 -2.87 -2.11 18.57
CA VAL A 257 -2.79 -3.54 18.26
C VAL A 257 -3.73 -4.34 19.16
N GLN A 258 -3.66 -4.14 20.47
CA GLN A 258 -4.53 -4.82 21.44
C GLN A 258 -6.02 -4.59 21.15
N ALA A 259 -6.42 -3.33 20.97
CA ALA A 259 -7.81 -2.97 20.69
C ALA A 259 -8.29 -3.51 19.33
N THR A 260 -7.40 -3.61 18.34
CA THR A 260 -7.75 -4.15 17.03
C THR A 260 -7.90 -5.66 17.08
N ARG A 261 -7.00 -6.37 17.76
CA ARG A 261 -7.12 -7.81 17.99
C ARG A 261 -8.44 -8.15 18.68
N GLU A 262 -8.78 -7.44 19.74
CA GLU A 262 -10.04 -7.63 20.47
C GLU A 262 -11.26 -7.43 19.55
N ARG A 263 -11.28 -6.38 18.73
CA ARG A 263 -12.36 -6.15 17.75
C ARG A 263 -12.47 -7.23 16.67
N LEU A 264 -11.35 -7.88 16.35
CA LEU A 264 -11.30 -9.01 15.42
C LEU A 264 -11.58 -10.36 16.10
N GLY A 265 -11.95 -10.37 17.39
CA GLY A 265 -12.24 -11.60 18.15
C GLY A 265 -11.00 -12.38 18.59
N LEU A 266 -9.82 -11.76 18.53
CA LEU A 266 -8.55 -12.35 18.98
C LEU A 266 -8.23 -11.92 20.43
N ALA A 267 -7.37 -12.69 21.11
CA ALA A 267 -6.87 -12.35 22.43
C ALA A 267 -6.21 -10.95 22.45
N ARG A 268 -6.53 -10.16 23.48
CA ARG A 268 -6.06 -8.78 23.65
C ARG A 268 -4.59 -8.74 24.07
N GLU A 269 -3.71 -8.92 23.09
CA GLU A 269 -2.26 -8.95 23.26
C GLU A 269 -1.58 -7.92 22.36
N ALA A 270 -0.39 -7.42 22.73
CA ALA A 270 0.38 -6.53 21.85
C ALA A 270 1.26 -7.35 20.88
N LYS A 271 0.67 -8.35 20.23
CA LYS A 271 1.38 -9.33 19.38
C LYS A 271 1.02 -9.16 17.91
N LEU A 272 2.05 -9.02 17.08
CA LEU A 272 1.96 -8.94 15.62
C LEU A 272 2.09 -10.34 15.01
N SER A 273 1.13 -11.22 15.28
CA SER A 273 1.18 -12.62 14.84
C SER A 273 0.44 -12.86 13.52
N LEU A 274 0.71 -14.00 12.88
CA LEU A 274 0.10 -14.40 11.61
C LEU A 274 -1.44 -14.40 11.65
N ASP A 275 -2.05 -14.93 12.72
CA ASP A 275 -3.50 -14.92 12.94
C ASP A 275 -4.08 -13.50 12.92
N PHE A 276 -3.35 -12.54 13.51
CA PHE A 276 -3.74 -11.14 13.46
C PHE A 276 -3.56 -10.53 12.07
N TYR A 277 -2.49 -10.90 11.36
CA TYR A 277 -2.28 -10.47 9.98
C TYR A 277 -3.40 -10.96 9.06
N GLN A 278 -3.75 -12.25 9.13
CA GLN A 278 -4.84 -12.86 8.37
C GLN A 278 -6.20 -12.20 8.68
N ALA A 279 -6.50 -11.98 9.96
CA ALA A 279 -7.74 -11.32 10.37
C ALA A 279 -7.82 -9.86 9.89
N LEU A 280 -6.69 -9.15 9.87
CA LEU A 280 -6.60 -7.77 9.38
C LEU A 280 -6.79 -7.68 7.86
N LEU A 281 -6.29 -8.66 7.10
CA LEU A 281 -6.51 -8.74 5.65
C LEU A 281 -7.96 -9.05 5.30
N ALA A 282 -8.62 -9.89 6.11
CA ALA A 282 -10.01 -10.32 5.90
C ALA A 282 -11.04 -9.23 6.23
N SER A 283 -10.69 -8.24 7.04
CA SER A 283 -11.65 -7.30 7.62
C SER A 283 -11.39 -5.85 7.21
N ASP A 284 -12.45 -5.14 6.83
CA ASP A 284 -12.44 -3.69 6.73
C ASP A 284 -12.88 -3.13 8.08
N ILE A 285 -11.91 -2.88 8.94
CA ILE A 285 -12.17 -2.33 10.27
C ILE A 285 -12.45 -0.85 10.11
N PRO A 286 -13.69 -0.37 10.34
CA PRO A 286 -13.98 1.04 10.23
C PRO A 286 -13.16 1.83 11.26
N PRO A 287 -12.92 3.13 11.00
CA PRO A 287 -12.39 4.03 12.01
C PRO A 287 -13.20 3.85 13.28
N ARG A 288 -12.51 3.88 14.42
CA ARG A 288 -13.20 3.94 15.71
C ARG A 288 -14.09 5.18 15.61
N SER A 289 -15.42 5.02 15.53
CA SER A 289 -16.28 6.13 15.91
C SER A 289 -15.76 6.52 17.27
N GLN A 290 -15.42 7.79 17.47
CA GLN A 290 -15.20 8.28 18.81
C GLN A 290 -16.54 8.06 19.51
N ALA A 291 -16.75 6.86 20.05
CA ALA A 291 -17.69 6.61 21.12
C ALA A 291 -17.28 7.66 22.13
N SER A 292 -18.11 8.68 22.19
CA SER A 292 -17.92 9.88 22.97
C SER A 292 -17.31 9.44 24.28
N ALA A 293 -16.07 9.86 24.55
CA ALA A 293 -15.69 9.97 25.95
C ALA A 293 -16.87 10.69 26.62
N PRO A 294 -17.47 10.15 27.69
CA PRO A 294 -18.64 10.76 28.28
C PRO A 294 -18.29 12.22 28.50
N ALA A 295 -19.01 13.11 27.81
CA ALA A 295 -18.92 14.52 28.07
C ALA A 295 -19.22 14.64 29.57
N ALA A 296 -18.22 15.06 30.35
CA ALA A 296 -18.46 15.50 31.70
C ALA A 296 -19.59 16.53 31.61
N ALA A 297 -20.71 16.20 32.24
CA ALA A 297 -21.94 16.97 32.14
C ALA A 297 -21.64 18.44 32.46
N PRO A 298 -22.23 19.40 31.73
CA PRO A 298 -22.08 20.80 32.05
C PRO A 298 -22.75 21.02 33.42
N ALA A 299 -21.94 21.31 34.43
CA ALA A 299 -22.43 21.77 35.72
C ALA A 299 -23.21 23.09 35.51
N PRO A 300 -24.34 23.29 36.20
CA PRO A 300 -25.19 24.45 36.00
C PRO A 300 -24.42 25.73 36.35
N VAL A 301 -24.53 26.71 35.46
CA VAL A 301 -23.96 28.05 35.62
C VAL A 301 -24.63 28.71 36.83
N ALA A 302 -23.93 28.74 37.96
CA ALA A 302 -24.26 29.63 39.06
C ALA A 302 -23.74 31.03 38.73
N THR A 303 -24.65 32.01 38.79
CA THR A 303 -24.37 33.44 38.70
C THR A 303 -23.29 33.82 39.72
N PRO A 304 -22.15 34.44 39.33
CA PRO A 304 -21.14 34.84 40.29
C PRO A 304 -21.60 36.08 41.06
N GLU A 305 -21.80 35.91 42.37
CA GLU A 305 -21.85 37.00 43.34
C GLU A 305 -20.43 37.59 43.51
N PRO A 306 -20.26 38.92 43.68
CA PRO A 306 -18.95 39.53 43.73
C PRO A 306 -18.30 39.32 45.10
N LEU A 307 -17.28 38.46 45.15
CA LEU A 307 -16.35 38.35 46.29
C LEU A 307 -15.15 39.31 46.13
N PRO A 308 -14.53 39.74 47.24
CA PRO A 308 -13.64 40.90 47.28
C PRO A 308 -12.33 40.67 46.53
N THR A 309 -11.85 41.77 45.97
CA THR A 309 -10.59 41.90 45.24
C THR A 309 -9.40 41.51 46.12
N ALA A 310 -8.88 40.29 45.93
CA ALA A 310 -7.52 39.98 46.35
C ALA A 310 -6.54 40.65 45.36
N PRO A 311 -5.41 41.21 45.82
CA PRO A 311 -4.44 41.85 44.94
C PRO A 311 -3.89 40.83 43.94
N ARG A 312 -4.04 41.14 42.66
CA ARG A 312 -3.44 40.41 41.55
C ARG A 312 -1.92 40.37 41.77
N PRO A 313 -1.26 39.19 41.77
CA PRO A 313 0.19 39.14 41.69
C PRO A 313 0.62 39.82 40.38
N PRO A 314 1.57 40.76 40.39
CA PRO A 314 2.10 41.31 39.16
C PRO A 314 2.87 40.21 38.44
N GLY A 315 2.34 39.75 37.31
CA GLY A 315 3.06 38.83 36.41
C GLY A 315 2.34 37.52 36.03
N ALA A 316 1.04 37.54 35.72
CA ALA A 316 0.47 36.45 34.92
C ALA A 316 1.03 36.57 33.48
N PRO A 317 1.79 35.60 32.95
CA PRO A 317 2.34 35.69 31.61
C PRO A 317 1.21 35.69 30.58
N MET A 318 1.27 36.57 29.59
CA MET A 318 0.61 36.33 28.30
C MET A 318 1.00 34.93 27.83
N ALA A 319 0.08 34.17 27.22
CA ALA A 319 0.38 32.87 26.64
C ALA A 319 1.67 32.98 25.80
N ASP A 320 2.75 32.37 26.28
CA ASP A 320 4.08 32.47 25.67
C ASP A 320 3.99 31.99 24.23
N ALA A 321 4.23 32.88 23.27
CA ALA A 321 4.38 32.51 21.87
C ALA A 321 5.52 31.49 21.75
N LEU A 322 5.33 30.45 20.94
CA LEU A 322 6.36 29.47 20.67
C LEU A 322 7.57 30.16 20.02
N GLY A 323 8.73 30.13 20.67
CA GLY A 323 9.96 30.66 20.08
C GLY A 323 10.51 29.69 19.05
N LEU A 324 10.99 30.20 17.92
CA LEU A 324 11.73 29.42 16.93
C LEU A 324 13.00 30.20 16.58
N ARG A 325 14.13 29.50 16.47
CA ARG A 325 15.39 30.08 16.03
C ARG A 325 16.02 29.26 14.92
N ILE A 326 16.44 29.92 13.85
CA ILE A 326 17.19 29.34 12.74
C ILE A 326 18.52 30.06 12.64
N ALA A 327 19.62 29.31 12.66
CA ALA A 327 20.95 29.88 12.49
C ALA A 327 21.86 28.94 11.69
N PRO A 328 22.86 29.46 10.95
CA PRO A 328 23.92 28.63 10.44
C PRO A 328 24.67 27.87 11.54
N LEU A 329 25.20 26.71 11.21
CA LEU A 329 26.07 25.94 12.10
C LEU A 329 27.47 26.58 12.10
N GLY A 330 27.72 27.47 13.05
CA GLY A 330 28.99 28.21 13.20
C GLY A 330 28.78 29.73 13.28
N GLU A 331 29.87 30.51 13.32
CA GLU A 331 29.79 31.98 13.38
C GLU A 331 29.65 32.65 12.01
N GLN A 332 29.75 31.87 10.94
CA GLN A 332 29.76 32.38 9.58
C GLN A 332 28.35 32.79 9.12
N GLN A 333 28.22 34.04 8.69
CA GLN A 333 26.96 34.64 8.20
C GLN A 333 26.95 34.87 6.68
N ARG A 334 28.09 34.66 6.02
CA ARG A 334 28.29 34.90 4.58
C ARG A 334 29.03 33.71 3.95
N PHE A 335 28.57 33.24 2.80
CA PHE A 335 29.03 32.00 2.16
C PHE A 335 29.60 32.28 0.76
N ALA A 336 30.65 31.56 0.38
CA ALA A 336 31.18 31.58 -0.98
C ALA A 336 30.21 30.85 -1.91
N ARG A 337 30.25 31.15 -3.21
CA ARG A 337 29.38 30.52 -4.21
C ARG A 337 29.61 29.00 -4.23
N GLY A 338 28.53 28.21 -4.11
CA GLY A 338 28.58 26.76 -4.02
C GLY A 338 29.03 26.20 -2.67
N GLU A 339 29.27 27.04 -1.66
CA GLU A 339 29.63 26.58 -0.32
C GLU A 339 28.42 25.98 0.39
N ALA A 340 28.59 24.78 0.95
CA ALA A 340 27.57 24.08 1.74
C ALA A 340 27.23 24.86 3.02
N VAL A 341 25.94 24.97 3.31
CA VAL A 341 25.38 25.65 4.48
C VAL A 341 24.67 24.62 5.34
N GLN A 342 25.12 24.49 6.58
CA GLN A 342 24.40 23.73 7.60
C GLN A 342 23.61 24.69 8.49
N LEU A 343 22.38 24.32 8.81
CA LEU A 343 21.44 25.11 9.60
C LEU A 343 21.08 24.35 10.87
N ARG A 344 20.90 25.08 11.96
CA ARG A 344 20.28 24.60 13.20
C ARG A 344 18.95 25.30 13.38
N VAL A 345 17.89 24.51 13.50
CA VAL A 345 16.52 24.96 13.79
C VAL A 345 16.17 24.51 15.20
N GLN A 346 15.93 25.45 16.11
CA GLN A 346 15.70 25.17 17.51
C GLN A 346 14.41 25.84 17.98
N PRO A 347 13.33 25.07 18.21
CA PRO A 347 12.14 25.58 18.86
C PRO A 347 12.37 25.73 20.38
N SER A 348 11.65 26.63 21.04
CA SER A 348 11.78 26.87 22.49
C SER A 348 11.19 25.73 23.34
N ARG A 349 10.26 24.96 22.79
CA ARG A 349 9.68 23.71 23.32
C ARG A 349 9.40 22.75 22.16
N ASP A 350 9.17 21.48 22.46
CA ASP A 350 8.87 20.48 21.45
C ASP A 350 7.72 20.93 20.53
N ALA A 351 7.99 20.97 19.23
CA ALA A 351 7.08 21.54 18.26
C ALA A 351 7.21 20.85 16.90
N HIS A 352 6.14 20.91 16.12
CA HIS A 352 6.13 20.54 14.72
C HIS A 352 6.72 21.70 13.90
N VAL A 353 7.68 21.42 13.03
CA VAL A 353 8.47 22.42 12.29
C VAL A 353 8.36 22.18 10.79
N TRP A 354 8.17 23.24 10.03
CA TRP A 354 8.23 23.23 8.56
C TRP A 354 9.20 24.31 8.09
N CYS A 355 10.13 23.97 7.21
CA CYS A 355 11.08 24.89 6.61
C CYS A 355 10.96 24.95 5.10
N PHE A 356 11.00 26.18 4.60
CA PHE A 356 10.87 26.53 3.20
C PHE A 356 12.09 27.33 2.76
N HIS A 357 12.56 27.05 1.56
CA HIS A 357 13.67 27.75 0.93
C HIS A 357 13.15 28.51 -0.28
N GLN A 358 13.43 29.80 -0.34
CA GLN A 358 13.24 30.64 -1.50
C GLN A 358 14.59 30.88 -2.17
N ASP A 359 14.70 30.39 -3.41
CA ASP A 359 15.92 30.48 -4.21
C ASP A 359 16.08 31.81 -4.96
N GLU A 360 17.16 31.93 -5.73
CA GLU A 360 17.52 33.12 -6.52
C GLU A 360 16.51 33.45 -7.62
N HIS A 361 15.72 32.46 -8.05
CA HIS A 361 14.61 32.62 -9.00
C HIS A 361 13.27 32.89 -8.31
N ARG A 362 13.29 33.16 -7.00
CA ARG A 362 12.11 33.33 -6.12
C ARG A 362 11.21 32.10 -6.05
N LYS A 363 11.71 30.91 -6.40
CA LYS A 363 10.96 29.65 -6.27
C LYS A 363 11.02 29.17 -4.84
N ILE A 364 9.86 28.82 -4.29
CA ILE A 364 9.72 28.37 -2.92
C ILE A 364 9.60 26.85 -2.92
N ARG A 365 10.44 26.17 -2.13
CA ARG A 365 10.38 24.72 -1.96
C ARG A 365 10.33 24.39 -0.48
N ARG A 366 9.48 23.44 -0.09
CA ARG A 366 9.55 22.85 1.24
C ARG A 366 10.71 21.86 1.26
N PHE A 367 11.65 22.07 2.18
CA PHE A 367 12.79 21.16 2.35
C PHE A 367 12.81 20.50 3.74
N PHE A 368 11.94 20.92 4.65
CA PHE A 368 11.64 20.18 5.88
C PHE A 368 10.15 20.34 6.23
N PRO A 369 9.44 19.29 6.65
CA PRO A 369 9.83 17.87 6.56
C PRO A 369 10.13 17.48 5.11
N ASN A 370 10.79 16.34 4.87
CA ASN A 370 11.11 15.88 3.52
C ASN A 370 11.13 14.35 3.43
N ARG A 371 11.44 13.79 2.25
CA ARG A 371 11.52 12.34 2.02
C ARG A 371 12.58 11.60 2.84
N PHE A 372 13.61 12.30 3.31
CA PHE A 372 14.68 11.74 4.15
C PHE A 372 14.31 11.80 5.64
N GLN A 373 13.52 12.78 6.04
CA GLN A 373 12.98 12.94 7.39
C GLN A 373 11.56 13.51 7.32
N THR A 374 10.59 12.60 7.34
CA THR A 374 9.16 12.93 7.24
C THR A 374 8.55 13.35 8.57
N ASN A 375 9.24 13.10 9.69
CA ASN A 375 8.84 13.56 11.00
C ASN A 375 9.09 15.07 11.13
N ASP A 376 8.02 15.83 11.29
CA ASP A 376 8.02 17.28 11.49
C ASP A 376 8.27 17.68 12.94
N LYS A 377 8.13 16.75 13.90
CA LYS A 377 8.33 17.04 15.32
C LYS A 377 9.81 17.17 15.66
N VAL A 378 10.18 18.34 16.19
CA VAL A 378 11.52 18.71 16.64
C VAL A 378 11.49 18.96 18.15
N ALA A 379 12.38 18.29 18.88
CA ALA A 379 12.54 18.50 20.32
C ALA A 379 13.34 19.78 20.59
N SER A 380 12.99 20.56 21.61
CA SER A 380 13.71 21.81 21.91
C SER A 380 15.13 21.61 22.42
N GLY A 381 15.40 20.46 23.06
CA GLY A 381 16.70 20.15 23.64
C GLY A 381 17.81 19.99 22.59
N GLU A 382 17.64 19.06 21.65
CA GLU A 382 18.64 18.75 20.62
C GLU A 382 18.55 19.69 19.41
N GLY A 383 17.36 20.24 19.14
CA GLY A 383 17.07 20.97 17.92
C GLY A 383 17.21 20.07 16.67
N LEU A 384 17.07 20.68 15.51
CA LEU A 384 17.16 20.01 14.22
C LEU A 384 18.34 20.58 13.43
N GLN A 385 19.24 19.71 12.96
CA GLN A 385 20.31 20.09 12.06
C GLN A 385 19.93 19.75 10.62
N LEU A 386 19.94 20.73 9.73
CA LEU A 386 19.59 20.61 8.31
C LEU A 386 20.81 20.97 7.46
N PRO A 387 21.25 20.13 6.50
CA PRO A 387 20.72 18.81 6.15
C PRO A 387 21.10 17.68 7.13
N GLY A 388 22.07 17.90 8.04
CA GLY A 388 22.52 16.88 8.99
C GLY A 388 23.09 15.65 8.27
N ARG A 389 22.48 14.47 8.50
CA ARG A 389 22.83 13.21 7.81
C ARG A 389 21.95 12.91 6.58
N MET A 390 21.08 13.83 6.19
CA MET A 390 20.14 13.64 5.08
C MET A 390 20.84 13.76 3.73
N GLY A 391 20.29 13.09 2.72
CA GLY A 391 20.84 13.03 1.36
C GLY A 391 20.54 14.26 0.49
N PHE A 392 20.53 15.47 1.06
CA PHE A 392 20.43 16.73 0.31
C PHE A 392 21.43 17.75 0.81
N GLU A 393 21.70 18.76 -0.01
CA GLU A 393 22.62 19.85 0.32
C GLU A 393 21.89 21.18 0.22
N ILE A 394 22.18 22.08 1.16
CA ILE A 394 21.85 23.50 1.05
C ILE A 394 23.17 24.18 0.75
N ALA A 395 23.28 24.86 -0.38
CA ALA A 395 24.51 25.55 -0.76
C ALA A 395 24.19 26.94 -1.30
N MET A 396 25.12 27.87 -1.14
CA MET A 396 24.99 29.23 -1.68
C MET A 396 24.88 29.18 -3.21
N ASN A 397 23.85 29.79 -3.81
CA ASN A 397 23.73 29.81 -5.27
C ASN A 397 24.94 30.41 -5.98
N GLN A 398 25.13 29.99 -7.23
CA GLN A 398 26.24 30.45 -8.06
C GLN A 398 26.08 31.88 -8.58
N GLN A 399 24.87 32.47 -8.52
CA GLN A 399 24.63 33.84 -8.97
C GLN A 399 25.11 34.88 -7.94
N GLY A 400 25.33 34.46 -6.68
CA GLY A 400 25.69 35.37 -5.59
C GLY A 400 24.53 36.27 -5.17
N VAL A 401 23.30 35.78 -5.28
CA VAL A 401 22.09 36.50 -4.85
C VAL A 401 21.70 36.00 -3.45
N PRO A 402 21.21 36.82 -2.52
CA PRO A 402 20.75 36.30 -1.23
C PRO A 402 19.55 35.36 -1.38
N GLU A 403 19.59 34.22 -0.69
CA GLU A 403 18.48 33.25 -0.60
C GLU A 403 17.84 33.32 0.79
N THR A 404 16.57 32.92 0.90
CA THR A 404 15.83 33.04 2.16
C THR A 404 15.29 31.69 2.63
N VAL A 405 15.60 31.34 3.87
CA VAL A 405 15.02 30.19 4.58
C VAL A 405 14.02 30.71 5.60
N ALA A 406 12.78 30.25 5.54
CA ALA A 406 11.78 30.52 6.55
C ALA A 406 11.32 29.21 7.18
N CYS A 407 11.35 29.12 8.51
CA CYS A 407 10.74 28.01 9.23
C CYS A 407 9.59 28.49 10.11
N PHE A 408 8.63 27.60 10.29
CA PHE A 408 7.43 27.79 11.07
C PHE A 408 7.31 26.64 12.06
N ALA A 409 6.88 26.92 13.27
CA ALA A 409 6.73 25.95 14.33
C ALA A 409 5.37 26.06 15.02
N THR A 410 4.76 24.92 15.34
CA THR A 410 3.48 24.85 16.05
C THR A 410 3.49 23.74 17.09
N GLU A 411 2.72 23.87 18.16
CA GLU A 411 2.64 22.85 19.22
C GLU A 411 1.90 21.58 18.77
N ARG A 412 1.03 21.70 17.77
CA ARG A 412 0.22 20.61 17.22
C ARG A 412 0.52 20.48 15.73
N ASP A 413 0.40 19.28 15.19
CA ASP A 413 0.43 19.06 13.75
C ASP A 413 -0.78 19.74 13.09
N ILE A 414 -0.49 20.72 12.24
CA ILE A 414 -1.48 21.47 11.46
C ILE A 414 -1.42 21.13 9.97
N THR A 415 -0.69 20.10 9.56
CA THR A 415 -0.50 19.72 8.15
C THR A 415 -1.82 19.55 7.42
N ALA A 416 -2.82 18.94 8.06
CA ALA A 416 -4.16 18.76 7.49
C ALA A 416 -4.95 20.07 7.32
N GLN A 417 -4.57 21.13 8.03
CA GLN A 417 -5.22 22.45 8.02
C GLN A 417 -4.53 23.42 7.04
N LEU A 418 -3.32 23.10 6.61
CA LEU A 418 -2.59 23.89 5.62
C LEU A 418 -3.21 23.71 4.22
N PRO A 419 -3.27 24.78 3.40
CA PRO A 419 -3.68 24.67 2.00
C PRO A 419 -2.79 23.68 1.25
N ARG A 420 -3.36 22.91 0.31
CA ARG A 420 -2.62 21.93 -0.50
C ARG A 420 -1.39 22.53 -1.21
N GLY A 421 -1.45 23.81 -1.59
CA GLY A 421 -0.31 24.52 -2.21
C GLY A 421 0.85 24.84 -1.27
N VAL A 422 0.64 24.78 0.05
CA VAL A 422 1.68 24.96 1.09
C VAL A 422 2.13 23.61 1.64
N ALA A 423 1.21 22.66 1.77
CA ALA A 423 1.48 21.27 2.17
C ALA A 423 2.05 20.39 1.03
N GLY A 424 2.42 20.98 -0.12
CA GLY A 424 2.89 20.29 -1.31
C GLY A 424 4.16 19.46 -1.11
N GLU A 425 4.56 18.71 -2.14
CA GLU A 425 5.70 17.77 -2.12
C GLU A 425 7.04 18.41 -1.72
N ASP A 426 7.92 17.61 -1.10
CA ASP A 426 9.25 18.07 -0.70
C ASP A 426 10.18 18.21 -1.90
N PHE A 427 10.98 19.29 -1.88
CA PHE A 427 11.90 19.69 -2.95
C PHE A 427 11.26 20.03 -4.31
N VAL A 428 9.93 20.15 -4.37
CA VAL A 428 9.21 20.58 -5.58
C VAL A 428 8.82 22.06 -5.46
N PRO A 429 9.02 22.90 -6.49
CA PRO A 429 8.58 24.29 -6.48
C PRO A 429 7.08 24.43 -6.23
N LEU A 430 6.72 25.12 -5.15
CA LEU A 430 5.33 25.43 -4.81
C LEU A 430 4.79 26.53 -5.73
N ALA A 431 3.51 26.43 -6.11
CA ALA A 431 2.81 27.44 -6.90
C ALA A 431 2.41 28.66 -6.03
N LEU A 432 3.38 29.24 -5.31
CA LEU A 432 3.22 30.40 -4.43
C LEU A 432 4.12 31.54 -4.93
N ALA A 433 3.65 32.78 -4.78
CA ALA A 433 4.33 33.98 -5.25
C ALA A 433 5.36 34.53 -4.25
N SER A 434 5.19 34.26 -2.95
CA SER A 434 6.10 34.75 -1.90
C SER A 434 6.03 33.93 -0.61
N LEU A 435 7.09 34.00 0.22
CA LEU A 435 7.11 33.39 1.56
C LEU A 435 6.04 33.99 2.49
N ASP A 436 5.55 35.21 2.23
CA ASP A 436 4.43 35.79 2.98
C ASP A 436 3.12 35.02 2.79
N GLN A 437 2.91 34.39 1.62
CA GLN A 437 1.75 33.53 1.40
C GLN A 437 1.84 32.25 2.24
N VAL A 438 3.05 31.70 2.37
CA VAL A 438 3.32 30.57 3.28
C VAL A 438 3.02 31.00 4.71
N ARG A 439 3.60 32.12 5.16
CA ARG A 439 3.36 32.67 6.50
C ARG A 439 1.88 32.88 6.79
N SER A 440 1.14 33.46 5.86
CA SER A 440 -0.30 33.71 6.01
C SER A 440 -1.10 32.42 6.19
N ALA A 441 -0.72 31.34 5.50
CA ALA A 441 -1.33 30.03 5.69
C ALA A 441 -1.06 29.46 7.09
N PHE A 442 0.18 29.58 7.58
CA PHE A 442 0.54 29.15 8.92
C PHE A 442 -0.15 29.97 10.01
N VAL A 443 -0.24 31.29 9.87
CA VAL A 443 -0.97 32.17 10.81
C VAL A 443 -2.45 31.80 10.84
N LYS A 444 -3.06 31.50 9.69
CA LYS A 444 -4.47 31.11 9.60
C LYS A 444 -4.74 29.76 10.28
N ALA A 445 -3.81 28.81 10.19
CA ALA A 445 -3.96 27.48 10.78
C ALA A 445 -3.59 27.42 12.27
N ALA A 446 -2.48 28.07 12.66
CA ALA A 446 -1.92 27.99 14.01
C ALA A 446 -2.41 29.09 14.97
N GLY A 447 -2.85 30.24 14.46
CA GLY A 447 -3.25 31.38 15.29
C GLY A 447 -2.07 32.05 16.02
N PRO A 448 -2.30 32.63 17.22
CA PRO A 448 -1.30 33.47 17.91
C PRO A 448 -0.12 32.68 18.52
N THR A 449 -0.16 31.35 18.50
CA THR A 449 0.87 30.47 19.07
C THR A 449 1.93 30.03 18.04
N LEU A 450 1.92 30.59 16.83
CA LEU A 450 2.87 30.28 15.78
C LEU A 450 4.27 30.78 16.13
N GLY A 451 5.23 29.87 16.19
CA GLY A 451 6.65 30.22 16.13
C GLY A 451 7.08 30.39 14.69
N GLN A 452 7.89 31.41 14.41
CA GLN A 452 8.46 31.61 13.09
C GLN A 452 9.83 32.27 13.20
N ASP A 453 10.71 31.93 12.28
CA ASP A 453 11.98 32.63 12.12
C ASP A 453 12.39 32.61 10.65
N THR A 454 13.26 33.52 10.25
CA THR A 454 13.73 33.66 8.87
C THR A 454 15.21 33.98 8.85
N LEU A 455 15.96 33.19 8.07
CA LEU A 455 17.38 33.35 7.85
C LEU A 455 17.64 33.71 6.39
N GLN A 456 18.48 34.72 6.16
CA GLN A 456 19.02 35.02 4.83
C GLN A 456 20.39 34.39 4.65
N ILE A 457 20.55 33.56 3.63
CA ILE A 457 21.83 33.04 3.19
C ILE A 457 22.45 34.10 2.26
N ARG A 458 23.58 34.70 2.69
CA ARG A 458 24.20 35.82 1.98
C ARG A 458 25.54 35.43 1.35
N PRO A 459 25.88 35.97 0.16
CA PRO A 459 27.21 35.81 -0.42
C PRO A 459 28.27 36.60 0.38
N ARG A 460 29.51 36.12 0.36
CA ARG A 460 30.71 36.87 0.81
C ARG A 460 31.07 38.00 -0.14
#